data_AF-A0A0D6PUZ6-F1
#
_entry.id   AF-A0A0D6PUZ6-F1
#
_cell.length_a   1.000
_cell.length_b   1.000
_cell.length_c   1.000
_cell.angle_alpha   90.00
_cell.angle_beta   90.00
_cell.angle_gamma   90.00
#
_symmetry.space_group_name_H-M   'P 1'
#
loop_
_entity.id
_entity.type
_entity.pdbx_description
1 polymer ?
#
loop_
_entity_poly.entity_id
_entity_poly.type
_entity_poly.pdbx_seq_one_letter_code
_entity_poly.pdbx_strand_id
1 'polypeptide(L)' 'MTSPARDSADTTDDRLRRHIHDIRGHLSPAMLRADSLASSTDERTREAARDILAALDAATEELSAMRQLLAARRP' A
#
# COMPACT_ATOMS: atom_id res chain seq x y z
N MET A 1 -5.18 -26.03 -29.85
CA MET A 1 -4.61 -26.40 -28.53
C MET A 1 -4.24 -25.11 -27.82
N THR A 2 -4.78 -24.92 -26.62
CA THR A 2 -4.78 -23.70 -25.80
C THR A 2 -3.37 -23.35 -25.31
N SER A 3 -3.04 -22.05 -25.38
CA SER A 3 -1.71 -21.53 -25.05
C SER A 3 -1.54 -21.41 -23.52
N PRO A 4 -0.66 -22.19 -22.87
CA PRO A 4 -0.53 -22.23 -21.40
C PRO A 4 0.14 -21.00 -20.80
N ALA A 5 0.76 -20.14 -21.62
CA ALA A 5 1.51 -18.97 -21.14
C ALA A 5 0.63 -17.84 -20.58
N ARG A 6 -0.66 -17.78 -20.94
CA ARG A 6 -1.58 -16.73 -20.45
C ARG A 6 -2.03 -16.95 -19.00
N ASP A 7 -2.27 -18.20 -18.59
CA ASP A 7 -2.72 -18.51 -17.23
C ASP A 7 -1.64 -18.25 -16.16
N SER A 8 -0.36 -18.43 -16.50
CA SER A 8 0.75 -18.17 -15.56
C SER A 8 0.98 -16.67 -15.29
N ALA A 9 0.70 -15.81 -16.27
CA ALA A 9 0.83 -14.36 -16.11
C ALA A 9 -0.31 -13.79 -15.25
N ASP A 10 -1.55 -14.23 -15.49
CA ASP A 10 -2.73 -13.80 -14.72
C ASP A 10 -2.62 -14.22 -13.24
N THR A 11 -2.10 -15.42 -12.96
CA THR A 11 -1.88 -15.90 -11.59
C THR A 11 -0.78 -15.16 -10.84
N THR A 12 0.27 -14.70 -11.53
CA THR A 12 1.36 -13.92 -10.93
C THR A 12 0.89 -12.49 -10.59
N ASP A 13 0.17 -11.85 -11.50
CA ASP A 13 -0.38 -10.50 -11.29
C ASP A 13 -1.43 -10.49 -10.17
N ASP A 14 -2.29 -11.51 -10.08
CA ASP A 14 -3.28 -11.61 -9.00
C ASP A 14 -2.62 -11.85 -7.63
N ARG A 15 -1.53 -12.63 -7.58
CA ARG A 15 -0.75 -12.81 -6.36
C ARG A 15 -0.09 -11.50 -5.93
N LEU A 16 0.47 -10.74 -6.87
CA LEU A 16 1.09 -9.45 -6.58
C LEU A 16 0.06 -8.41 -6.11
N ARG A 17 -1.12 -8.34 -6.74
CA ARG A 17 -2.23 -7.49 -6.29
C ARG A 17 -2.67 -7.82 -4.87
N ARG A 18 -2.71 -9.12 -4.51
CA ARG A 18 -3.02 -9.57 -3.15
C ARG A 18 -1.97 -9.11 -2.15
N HIS A 19 -0.69 -9.30 -2.46
CA HIS A 19 0.39 -8.83 -1.59
C HIS A 19 0.36 -7.30 -1.38
N ILE A 20 0.09 -6.52 -2.43
CA ILE A 20 -0.06 -5.06 -2.31
C ILE A 20 -1.24 -4.70 -1.37
N HIS A 21 -2.36 -5.40 -1.49
CA HIS A 21 -3.51 -5.22 -0.60
C HIS A 21 -3.17 -5.58 0.85
N ASP A 22 -2.48 -6.70 1.08
CA ASP A 22 -2.07 -7.14 2.42
C ASP A 22 -1.11 -6.12 3.06
N ILE A 23 -0.13 -5.61 2.31
CA ILE A 23 0.79 -4.57 2.79
C ILE A 23 0.01 -3.33 3.23
N ARG A 24 -0.95 -2.84 2.44
CA ARG A 24 -1.81 -1.72 2.85
C ARG A 24 -2.62 -2.03 4.11
N GLY A 25 -3.11 -3.26 4.24
CA GLY A 25 -3.77 -3.75 5.45
C GLY A 25 -2.86 -3.68 6.68
N HIS A 26 -1.58 -4.04 6.54
CA HIS A 26 -0.59 -3.98 7.61
C HIS A 26 -0.16 -2.54 7.98
N LEU A 27 -0.19 -1.60 7.02
CA LEU A 27 0.11 -0.19 7.28
C LEU A 27 -1.04 0.55 7.98
N SER A 28 -2.29 0.12 7.78
CA SER A 28 -3.47 0.81 8.30
C SER A 28 -3.46 1.03 9.83
N PRO A 29 -3.09 0.05 10.67
CA PRO A 29 -2.95 0.27 12.12
C PRO A 29 -1.86 1.27 12.49
N ALA A 30 -0.76 1.33 11.72
CA ALA A 30 0.32 2.29 11.96
C ALA A 30 -0.14 3.72 11.66
N MET A 31 -0.90 3.91 10.57
CA MET A 31 -1.52 5.20 10.24
C MET A 31 -2.47 5.67 11.35
N LEU A 32 -3.37 4.80 11.82
CA LEU A 32 -4.31 5.14 12.91
C LEU A 32 -3.59 5.52 14.21
N ARG A 33 -2.50 4.82 14.55
CA ARG A 33 -1.70 5.15 15.73
C ARG A 33 -0.96 6.48 15.56
N ALA A 34 -0.38 6.72 14.39
CA ALA A 34 0.31 7.98 14.11
C ALA A 34 -0.68 9.16 14.13
N ASP A 35 -1.88 8.99 13.59
CA ASP A 35 -2.96 9.98 13.68
C ASP A 35 -3.32 10.31 15.14
N SER A 36 -3.47 9.29 15.99
CA SER A 36 -3.68 9.50 17.43
C SER A 36 -2.51 10.29 18.06
N LEU A 37 -1.27 9.96 17.73
CA LEU A 37 -0.08 10.67 18.25
C LEU A 37 0.04 12.11 17.74
N ALA A 38 -0.48 12.40 16.55
CA ALA A 38 -0.52 13.76 15.99
C ALA A 38 -1.42 14.72 16.81
N SER A 39 -2.29 14.18 17.67
CA SER A 39 -3.09 14.93 18.64
C SER A 39 -2.44 15.10 20.03
N SER A 40 -1.21 14.58 20.21
CA SER A 40 -0.47 14.69 21.48
C SER A 40 -0.31 16.15 21.93
N THR A 41 -0.25 16.39 23.24
CA THR A 41 0.05 17.72 23.80
C THR A 41 1.52 18.11 23.63
N ASP A 42 2.41 17.12 23.50
CA ASP A 42 3.84 17.31 23.26
C ASP A 42 4.12 17.60 21.78
N GLU A 43 4.74 18.75 21.48
CA GLU A 43 5.04 19.17 20.10
C GLU A 43 5.96 18.19 19.39
N ARG A 44 7.01 17.71 20.08
CA ARG A 44 7.97 16.79 19.46
C ARG A 44 7.30 15.47 19.03
N THR A 45 6.38 14.97 19.86
CA THR A 45 5.57 13.80 19.54
C THR A 45 4.65 14.07 18.34
N ARG A 46 4.02 15.26 18.27
CA ARG A 46 3.17 15.63 17.13
C ARG A 46 3.95 15.71 15.82
N GLU A 47 5.10 16.36 15.83
CA GLU A 47 5.96 16.49 14.64
C GLU A 47 6.40 15.12 14.14
N ALA A 48 6.92 14.27 15.03
CA ALA A 48 7.31 12.91 14.67
C ALA A 48 6.14 12.08 14.12
N ALA A 49 4.94 12.26 14.67
CA ALA A 49 3.73 11.59 14.17
C ALA A 49 3.33 12.06 12.77
N ARG A 50 3.43 13.36 12.48
CA ARG A 50 3.18 13.92 11.14
C ARG A 50 4.19 13.41 10.11
N ASP A 51 5.47 13.32 10.48
CA ASP A 51 6.51 12.77 9.60
C ASP A 51 6.24 11.30 9.27
N ILE A 52 5.82 10.51 10.27
CA ILE A 52 5.43 9.11 10.07
C ILE A 52 4.21 9.02 9.15
N LEU A 53 3.17 9.84 9.37
CA LEU A 53 2.00 9.87 8.51
C LEU A 53 2.36 10.18 7.06
N ALA A 54 3.18 11.23 6.84
CA ALA A 54 3.62 11.60 5.50
C ALA A 54 4.39 10.47 4.79
N ALA A 55 5.25 9.77 5.51
CA ALA A 55 5.99 8.62 4.95
C ALA A 55 5.05 7.43 4.63
N LEU A 56 4.06 7.17 5.47
CA LEU A 56 3.07 6.11 5.26
C LEU A 56 2.16 6.44 4.07
N ASP A 57 1.70 7.68 3.96
CA ASP A 57 0.87 8.15 2.84
C ASP A 57 1.61 7.96 1.51
N ALA A 58 2.85 8.46 1.41
CA ALA A 58 3.69 8.27 0.22
C ALA A 58 3.86 6.79 -0.15
N ALA A 59 4.10 5.91 0.83
CA ALA A 59 4.21 4.47 0.59
C ALA A 59 2.88 3.87 0.07
N THR A 60 1.74 4.31 0.60
CA THR A 60 0.42 3.82 0.14
C THR A 60 0.06 4.33 -1.25
N GLU A 61 0.51 5.53 -1.63
CA GLU A 61 0.37 6.08 -2.98
C GLU A 61 1.17 5.25 -4.00
N GLU A 62 2.43 4.95 -3.71
CA GLU A 62 3.27 4.11 -4.57
C GLU A 62 2.68 2.70 -4.75
N LEU A 63 2.22 2.07 -3.66
CA LEU A 63 1.52 0.79 -3.71
C LEU A 63 0.24 0.85 -4.56
N SER A 64 -0.48 1.97 -4.49
CA SER A 64 -1.68 2.20 -5.30
C SER A 64 -1.35 2.37 -6.78
N ALA A 65 -0.27 3.09 -7.10
CA ALA A 65 0.25 3.24 -8.46
C ALA A 65 0.68 1.88 -9.04
N MET A 66 1.42 1.07 -8.28
CA MET A 66 1.77 -0.30 -8.68
C MET A 66 0.52 -1.14 -9.00
N ARG A 67 -0.51 -1.07 -8.16
CA ARG A 67 -1.77 -1.79 -8.41
C ARG A 67 -2.46 -1.32 -9.69
N GLN A 68 -2.47 -0.03 -9.98
CA GLN A 68 -3.06 0.54 -11.19
C GLN A 68 -2.29 0.09 -12.45
N LEU A 69 -0.95 0.09 -12.40
CA LEU A 69 -0.11 -0.43 -13.50
C LEU A 69 -0.39 -1.90 -13.78
N LEU A 70 -0.58 -2.71 -12.74
CA LEU A 70 -0.97 -4.12 -12.90
C LEU A 70 -2.38 -4.25 -13.48
N ALA A 71 -3.32 -3.38 -13.11
CA ALA A 71 -4.68 -3.41 -13.68
C ALA A 71 -4.71 -3.01 -15.16
N ALA A 72 -3.92 -2.00 -15.54
CA ALA A 72 -3.83 -1.50 -16.92
C ALA A 72 -3.16 -2.48 -17.90
N ARG A 73 -2.43 -3.47 -17.41
CA ARG A 73 -1.80 -4.53 -18.23
C ARG A 73 -2.77 -5.63 -18.67
N ARG A 74 -4.01 -5.63 -18.18
CA ARG A 74 -5.02 -6.64 -18.54
C ARG A 74 -5.82 -6.17 -19.77
N PRO A 75 -5.78 -6.89 -20.92
CA PRO A 75 -6.59 -6.59 -22.09
C PRO A 75 -8.06 -6.96 -21.90
#